data_AF-A0A166MXF6-F1
#
_entry.id   AF-A0A166MXF6-F1
#
_cell.length_a   1.000
_cell.length_b   1.000
_cell.length_c   1.000
_cell.angle_alpha   90.00
_cell.angle_beta   90.00
_cell.angle_gamma   90.00
#
_symmetry.space_group_name_H-M   'P 1'
#
loop_
_entity.id
_entity.type
_entity.pdbx_description
1 polymer ?
#
loop_
_entity_poly.entity_id
_entity_poly.type
_entity_poly.pdbx_seq_one_letter_code
_entity_poly.pdbx_strand_id
1 'polypeptide(L)'
;MRSHYTHFVDTIQRYFLGSEWKQYIQLKYENQSFRQAGHEKESPHQFIMCRILYTHMLLQVTPDSPAEVYYICAKNPVSWASLLNKDNIADTASLQLRTRELQDALVDSWARTHSGKVVTKDNLVLMLHQAGFQPYRSYRSSARADPSASATVHLAEVEGNSPEPEQDTLPNDDTIIHQTYVTMKRQPPPSRRGPFPFDKCDHVHTTLGKHPAWPCRACGSANHWDKACLMYDRMMAKVKKAMWVEKEDPEEDNTVYTQVYIALLENIEQSACVEREDTPKISLRASAQMVNDQYAHRMEEVEDESETQRRR
;
A
#
# COMPACT_ATOMS: atom_id res chain seq x y z
N MET A 1 15.74 -27.06 5.22
CA MET A 1 15.11 -25.99 6.02
C MET A 1 13.64 -25.72 5.66
N ARG A 2 13.19 -25.92 4.42
CA ARG A 2 11.83 -25.51 3.96
C ARG A 2 10.66 -26.38 4.48
N SER A 3 10.86 -27.63 4.85
CA SER A 3 9.82 -28.49 5.44
C SER A 3 9.34 -28.04 6.82
N HIS A 4 10.16 -27.28 7.55
CA HIS A 4 9.82 -26.84 8.91
C HIS A 4 8.79 -25.72 8.93
N TYR A 5 8.82 -24.78 7.97
CA TYR A 5 7.90 -23.64 7.99
C TYR A 5 6.49 -24.04 7.55
N THR A 6 6.34 -24.95 6.58
CA THR A 6 5.01 -25.40 6.12
C THR A 6 4.29 -26.15 7.25
N HIS A 7 5.01 -26.99 7.99
CA HIS A 7 4.49 -27.66 9.18
C HIS A 7 4.13 -26.67 10.30
N PHE A 8 4.96 -25.64 10.50
CA PHE A 8 4.69 -24.58 11.48
C PHE A 8 3.42 -23.80 11.15
N VAL A 9 3.25 -23.37 9.89
CA VAL A 9 2.05 -22.68 9.41
C VAL A 9 0.82 -23.57 9.59
N ASP A 10 0.89 -24.85 9.19
CA ASP A 10 -0.22 -25.79 9.38
C ASP A 10 -0.59 -25.99 10.87
N THR A 11 0.41 -26.01 11.76
CA THR A 11 0.19 -26.06 13.22
C THR A 11 -0.54 -24.81 13.72
N ILE A 12 -0.11 -23.61 13.30
CA ILE A 12 -0.79 -22.36 13.66
C ILE A 12 -2.25 -22.38 13.19
N GLN A 13 -2.46 -22.78 11.94
CA GLN A 13 -3.80 -22.81 11.35
C GLN A 13 -4.73 -23.77 12.08
N ARG A 14 -4.27 -24.99 12.38
CA ARG A 14 -5.11 -26.00 13.02
C ARG A 14 -5.41 -25.69 14.48
N TYR A 15 -4.40 -25.29 15.25
CA TYR A 15 -4.52 -25.22 16.71
C TYR A 15 -4.86 -23.83 17.25
N PHE A 16 -4.55 -22.76 16.51
CA PHE A 16 -4.77 -21.39 17.00
C PHE A 16 -5.86 -20.64 16.23
N LEU A 17 -5.95 -20.85 14.92
CA LEU A 17 -6.90 -20.12 14.06
C LEU A 17 -8.21 -20.89 13.86
N GLY A 18 -8.11 -22.22 13.75
CA GLY A 18 -9.26 -23.11 13.62
C GLY A 18 -9.85 -23.18 12.21
N SER A 19 -10.89 -24.01 12.07
CA SER A 19 -11.55 -24.29 10.79
C SER A 19 -12.31 -23.08 10.23
N GLU A 20 -12.95 -22.29 11.09
CA GLU A 20 -13.71 -21.09 10.70
C GLU A 20 -12.82 -20.06 10.00
N TRP A 21 -11.65 -19.78 10.58
CA TRP A 21 -10.68 -18.87 9.98
C TRP A 21 -10.19 -19.42 8.64
N LYS A 22 -9.89 -20.73 8.55
CA LYS A 22 -9.45 -21.35 7.30
C LYS A 22 -10.50 -21.24 6.21
N GLN A 23 -11.78 -21.46 6.53
CA GLN A 23 -12.90 -21.30 5.59
C GLN A 23 -13.05 -19.84 5.15
N TYR A 24 -12.94 -18.89 6.08
CA TYR A 24 -12.98 -17.46 5.75
C TYR A 24 -11.86 -17.05 4.79
N ILE A 25 -10.63 -17.49 5.06
CA ILE A 25 -9.47 -17.20 4.21
C ILE A 25 -9.57 -17.92 2.85
N GLN A 26 -10.07 -19.15 2.83
CA GLN A 26 -10.40 -19.89 1.60
C GLN A 26 -11.39 -19.12 0.74
N LEU A 27 -12.49 -18.63 1.33
CA LEU A 27 -13.50 -17.82 0.65
C LEU A 27 -12.88 -16.53 0.10
N LYS A 28 -12.02 -15.87 0.88
CA LYS A 28 -11.29 -14.67 0.44
C LYS A 28 -10.39 -14.99 -0.75
N TYR A 29 -9.66 -16.10 -0.73
CA TYR A 29 -8.83 -16.55 -1.84
C TYR A 29 -9.65 -16.89 -3.09
N GLU A 30 -10.81 -17.52 -2.95
CA GLU A 30 -11.68 -17.89 -4.07
C GLU A 30 -12.37 -16.68 -4.72
N ASN A 31 -12.70 -15.67 -3.92
CA ASN A 31 -13.39 -14.46 -4.39
C ASN A 31 -12.45 -13.34 -4.85
N GLN A 32 -11.14 -13.51 -4.68
CA GLN A 32 -10.15 -12.54 -5.15
C GLN A 32 -10.28 -12.29 -6.65
N SER A 33 -10.39 -11.01 -7.00
CA SER A 33 -10.27 -10.54 -8.38
C SER A 33 -9.43 -9.27 -8.43
N PHE A 34 -8.73 -9.07 -9.55
CA PHE A 34 -7.87 -7.91 -9.73
C PHE A 34 -8.69 -6.63 -9.67
N ARG A 35 -8.27 -5.68 -8.83
CA ARG A 35 -8.97 -4.40 -8.59
C ARG A 35 -10.43 -4.56 -8.18
N GLN A 36 -10.70 -5.53 -7.31
CA GLN A 36 -11.98 -5.65 -6.62
C GLN A 36 -12.27 -4.43 -5.73
N ALA A 37 -13.51 -4.32 -5.23
CA ALA A 37 -13.91 -3.24 -4.33
C ALA A 37 -12.97 -3.14 -3.11
N GLY A 38 -12.52 -1.92 -2.79
CA GLY A 38 -11.51 -1.62 -1.78
C GLY A 38 -10.06 -1.78 -2.25
N HIS A 39 -9.83 -2.26 -3.48
CA HIS A 39 -8.51 -2.49 -4.07
C HIS A 39 -8.38 -1.87 -5.47
N GLU A 40 -9.08 -0.78 -5.76
CA GLU A 40 -9.19 -0.19 -7.11
C GLU A 40 -7.84 0.25 -7.69
N LYS A 41 -6.88 0.57 -6.81
CA LYS A 41 -5.52 1.01 -7.16
C LYS A 41 -4.50 -0.13 -7.18
N GLU A 42 -4.92 -1.37 -6.96
CA GLU A 42 -4.03 -2.53 -6.95
C GLU A 42 -3.26 -2.65 -8.28
N SER A 43 -1.95 -2.85 -8.18
CA SER A 43 -1.11 -3.16 -9.33
C SER A 43 -1.12 -4.66 -9.65
N PRO A 44 -0.93 -5.08 -10.91
CA PRO A 44 -0.83 -6.50 -11.26
C PRO A 44 0.20 -7.26 -10.41
N HIS A 45 1.34 -6.63 -10.10
CA HIS A 45 2.35 -7.24 -9.25
C HIS A 45 1.84 -7.46 -7.83
N GLN A 46 1.17 -6.47 -7.23
CA GLN A 46 0.56 -6.58 -5.90
C GLN A 46 -0.49 -7.70 -5.86
N PHE A 47 -1.36 -7.76 -6.87
CA PHE A 47 -2.36 -8.83 -6.99
C PHE A 47 -1.72 -10.22 -6.99
N ILE A 48 -0.69 -10.42 -7.84
CA ILE A 48 0.04 -11.69 -7.90
C ILE A 48 0.76 -12.00 -6.58
N MET A 49 1.33 -11.00 -5.89
CA MET A 49 1.91 -11.18 -4.54
C MET A 49 0.88 -11.68 -3.53
N CYS A 50 -0.30 -11.08 -3.51
CA CYS A 50 -1.38 -11.55 -2.66
C CYS A 50 -1.76 -12.99 -3.01
N ARG A 51 -1.94 -13.32 -4.29
CA ARG A 51 -2.26 -14.69 -4.74
C ARG A 51 -1.22 -15.71 -4.30
N ILE A 52 0.07 -15.38 -4.35
CA ILE A 52 1.18 -16.24 -3.87
C ILE A 52 1.05 -16.49 -2.37
N LEU A 53 0.84 -15.43 -1.57
CA LEU A 53 0.70 -15.54 -0.13
C LEU A 53 -0.45 -16.47 0.27
N TYR A 54 -1.63 -16.32 -0.33
CA TYR A 54 -2.76 -17.21 -0.03
C TYR A 54 -2.53 -18.63 -0.57
N THR A 55 -1.86 -18.78 -1.72
CA THR A 55 -1.53 -20.09 -2.27
C THR A 55 -0.61 -20.85 -1.31
N HIS A 56 0.46 -20.23 -0.81
CA HIS A 56 1.36 -20.87 0.18
C HIS A 56 0.69 -21.14 1.51
N MET A 57 -0.22 -20.27 1.92
CA MET A 57 -0.92 -20.40 3.20
C MET A 57 -1.98 -21.51 3.15
N LEU A 58 -2.73 -21.63 2.07
CA LEU A 58 -3.88 -22.53 1.98
C LEU A 58 -3.55 -23.85 1.27
N LEU A 59 -2.76 -23.78 0.21
CA LEU A 59 -2.53 -24.88 -0.70
C LEU A 59 -1.16 -25.49 -0.36
N GLN A 60 -1.16 -26.79 -0.02
CA GLN A 60 0.06 -27.56 0.22
C GLN A 60 0.74 -27.95 -1.10
N VAL A 61 0.94 -26.96 -1.99
CA VAL A 61 1.53 -27.14 -3.30
C VAL A 61 3.04 -26.99 -3.17
N THR A 62 3.79 -27.78 -3.94
CA THR A 62 5.24 -27.67 -3.99
C THR A 62 5.64 -26.26 -4.44
N PRO A 63 6.45 -25.53 -3.66
CA PRO A 63 6.86 -24.19 -4.02
C PRO A 63 7.75 -24.20 -5.27
N ASP A 64 7.76 -23.09 -6.00
CA ASP A 64 8.51 -22.86 -7.24
C ASP A 64 8.18 -23.90 -8.34
N SER A 65 6.94 -24.41 -8.34
CA SER A 65 6.48 -25.41 -9.30
C SER A 65 5.48 -24.86 -10.32
N PRO A 66 5.37 -25.48 -11.51
CA PRO A 66 4.33 -25.11 -12.49
C PRO A 66 2.91 -25.24 -11.92
N ALA A 67 2.69 -26.18 -11.00
CA ALA A 67 1.41 -26.34 -10.31
C ALA A 67 1.07 -25.12 -9.44
N GLU A 68 2.07 -24.55 -8.76
CA GLU A 68 1.89 -23.32 -7.97
C GLU A 68 1.50 -22.14 -8.88
N VAL A 69 2.24 -21.95 -9.98
CA VAL A 69 1.96 -20.92 -11.00
C VAL A 69 0.53 -21.06 -11.52
N TYR A 70 0.07 -22.29 -11.77
CA TYR A 70 -1.30 -22.56 -12.19
C TYR A 70 -2.33 -22.04 -11.19
N TYR A 71 -2.17 -22.34 -9.89
CA TYR A 71 -3.12 -21.91 -8.85
C TYR A 71 -3.08 -20.39 -8.60
N ILE A 72 -1.89 -19.78 -8.65
CA ILE A 72 -1.73 -18.33 -8.56
C ILE A 72 -2.53 -17.66 -9.68
N CYS A 73 -2.35 -18.11 -10.92
CA CYS A 73 -2.95 -17.54 -12.12
C CYS A 73 -4.43 -17.89 -12.33
N ALA A 74 -5.02 -18.80 -11.53
CA ALA A 74 -6.38 -19.29 -11.72
C ALA A 74 -7.46 -18.20 -11.67
N LYS A 75 -7.18 -17.07 -11.02
CA LYS A 75 -8.08 -15.91 -10.89
C LYS A 75 -7.59 -14.68 -11.66
N ASN A 76 -6.61 -14.85 -12.54
CA ASN A 76 -6.18 -13.76 -13.39
C ASN A 76 -7.31 -13.35 -14.33
N PRO A 77 -7.44 -12.06 -14.65
CA PRO A 77 -8.27 -11.61 -15.74
C PRO A 77 -8.00 -12.39 -17.04
N VAL A 78 -9.07 -12.76 -17.74
CA VAL A 78 -8.97 -13.51 -19.01
C VAL A 78 -8.13 -12.75 -20.04
N SER A 79 -8.19 -11.41 -20.02
CA SER A 79 -7.38 -10.54 -20.88
C SER A 79 -5.86 -10.70 -20.69
N TRP A 80 -5.42 -11.26 -19.57
CA TRP A 80 -4.00 -11.49 -19.29
C TRP A 80 -3.47 -12.81 -19.85
N ALA A 81 -4.34 -13.72 -20.32
CA ALA A 81 -3.93 -15.07 -20.72
C ALA A 81 -2.85 -15.07 -21.83
N SER A 82 -2.89 -14.09 -22.74
CA SER A 82 -1.87 -13.93 -23.79
C SER A 82 -0.55 -13.34 -23.30
N LEU A 83 -0.57 -12.56 -22.22
CA LEU A 83 0.59 -11.87 -21.65
C LEU A 83 1.32 -12.74 -20.62
N LEU A 84 0.55 -13.41 -19.78
CA LEU A 84 0.98 -14.33 -18.72
C LEU A 84 0.58 -15.76 -19.11
N ASN A 85 1.24 -16.29 -20.15
CA ASN A 85 1.04 -17.69 -20.51
C ASN A 85 1.64 -18.60 -19.42
N LYS A 86 0.76 -19.17 -18.59
CA LYS A 86 1.12 -20.07 -17.48
C LYS A 86 1.91 -21.31 -17.92
N ASP A 87 1.75 -21.77 -19.16
CA ASP A 87 2.46 -22.95 -19.67
C ASP A 87 3.93 -22.64 -19.97
N ASN A 88 4.26 -21.36 -20.18
CA ASN A 88 5.62 -20.90 -20.47
C ASN A 88 6.36 -20.38 -19.22
N ILE A 89 5.72 -20.35 -18.06
CA ILE A 89 6.28 -19.82 -16.82
C ILE A 89 6.52 -20.99 -15.87
N ALA A 90 7.79 -21.36 -15.68
CA ALA A 90 8.16 -22.56 -14.93
C ALA A 90 7.99 -22.42 -13.42
N ASP A 91 8.20 -21.22 -12.88
CA ASP A 91 8.29 -20.97 -11.46
C ASP A 91 7.73 -19.60 -11.04
N THR A 92 7.50 -19.45 -9.74
CA THR A 92 6.90 -18.26 -9.15
C THR A 92 7.79 -17.03 -9.32
N ALA A 93 9.13 -17.16 -9.26
CA ALA A 93 10.02 -16.02 -9.46
C ALA A 93 9.91 -15.44 -10.89
N SER A 94 9.88 -16.29 -11.92
CA SER A 94 9.67 -15.85 -13.30
C SER A 94 8.30 -15.20 -13.49
N LEU A 95 7.24 -15.71 -12.85
CA LEU A 95 5.92 -15.10 -12.87
C LEU A 95 5.97 -13.67 -12.30
N GLN A 96 6.62 -13.49 -11.16
CA GLN A 96 6.75 -12.18 -10.51
C GLN A 96 7.50 -11.18 -11.39
N LEU A 97 8.64 -11.59 -11.94
CA LEU A 97 9.47 -10.75 -12.83
C LEU A 97 8.66 -10.31 -14.04
N ARG A 98 8.03 -11.26 -14.74
CA ARG A 98 7.24 -10.97 -15.94
C ARG A 98 6.03 -10.08 -15.66
N THR A 99 5.42 -10.23 -14.48
CA THR A 99 4.31 -9.36 -14.05
C THR A 99 4.76 -7.92 -13.83
N ARG A 100 5.99 -7.71 -13.31
CA ARG A 100 6.56 -6.36 -13.17
C ARG A 100 6.91 -5.75 -14.53
N GLU A 101 7.54 -6.53 -15.41
CA GLU A 101 7.94 -6.07 -16.74
C GLU A 101 6.74 -5.69 -17.62
N LEU A 102 5.62 -6.43 -17.49
CA LEU A 102 4.42 -6.23 -18.30
C LEU A 102 3.31 -5.46 -17.57
N GLN A 103 3.64 -4.74 -16.49
CA GLN A 103 2.64 -4.15 -15.59
C GLN A 103 1.63 -3.26 -16.32
N ASP A 104 2.11 -2.35 -17.17
CA ASP A 104 1.25 -1.42 -17.92
C ASP A 104 0.39 -2.13 -18.95
N ALA A 105 0.97 -3.09 -19.69
CA ALA A 105 0.24 -3.89 -20.68
C ALA A 105 -0.89 -4.74 -20.03
N LEU A 106 -0.66 -5.25 -18.81
CA LEU A 106 -1.65 -5.98 -18.02
C LEU A 106 -2.79 -5.06 -17.59
N VAL A 107 -2.48 -3.86 -17.08
CA VAL A 107 -3.52 -2.87 -16.72
C VAL A 107 -4.34 -2.47 -17.94
N ASP A 108 -3.69 -2.17 -19.05
CA ASP A 108 -4.36 -1.75 -20.29
C ASP A 108 -5.27 -2.84 -20.88
N SER A 109 -4.80 -4.09 -20.91
CA SER A 109 -5.59 -5.22 -21.42
C SER A 109 -6.80 -5.52 -20.54
N TRP A 110 -6.65 -5.41 -19.21
CA TRP A 110 -7.77 -5.50 -18.28
C TRP A 110 -8.75 -4.34 -18.47
N ALA A 111 -8.25 -3.11 -18.54
CA ALA A 111 -9.06 -1.92 -18.72
C ALA A 111 -9.90 -2.03 -20.00
N ARG A 112 -9.34 -2.45 -21.14
CA ARG A 112 -10.09 -2.64 -22.39
C ARG A 112 -11.25 -3.64 -22.28
N THR A 113 -11.08 -4.70 -21.49
CA THR A 113 -12.12 -5.75 -21.34
C THR A 113 -13.13 -5.43 -20.24
N HIS A 114 -12.74 -4.69 -19.20
CA HIS A 114 -13.60 -4.32 -18.07
C HIS A 114 -14.35 -2.99 -18.30
N SER A 115 -13.73 -2.01 -18.98
CA SER A 115 -14.35 -0.71 -19.29
C SER A 115 -15.52 -0.83 -20.26
N GLY A 116 -15.55 -1.87 -21.10
CA GLY A 116 -16.69 -2.16 -21.98
C GLY A 116 -18.00 -2.48 -21.25
N LYS A 117 -17.98 -2.64 -19.91
CA LYS A 117 -19.19 -2.86 -19.10
C LYS A 117 -19.75 -1.59 -18.47
N VAL A 118 -18.99 -0.49 -18.42
CA VAL A 118 -19.51 0.79 -17.91
C VAL A 118 -20.14 1.52 -19.09
N VAL A 119 -21.45 1.35 -19.22
CA VAL A 119 -22.29 2.09 -20.14
C VAL A 119 -22.32 3.56 -19.67
N THR A 120 -21.32 4.34 -20.04
CA THR A 120 -21.38 5.81 -19.91
C THR A 120 -22.27 6.38 -21.01
N LYS A 121 -22.85 7.57 -20.79
CA LYS A 121 -23.66 8.27 -21.82
C LYS A 121 -22.90 8.40 -23.15
N ASP A 122 -21.59 8.55 -23.07
CA ASP A 122 -20.72 8.77 -24.24
C ASP A 122 -20.45 7.46 -25.00
N ASN A 123 -20.38 6.31 -24.32
CA ASN A 123 -20.16 5.00 -24.95
C ASN A 123 -21.45 4.27 -25.34
N LEU A 124 -22.60 4.76 -24.89
CA LEU A 124 -23.92 4.19 -25.15
C LEU A 124 -24.23 4.11 -26.65
N VAL A 125 -23.88 5.17 -27.39
CA VAL A 125 -24.13 5.27 -28.83
C VAL A 125 -23.27 4.26 -29.60
N LEU A 126 -22.00 4.10 -29.22
CA LEU A 126 -21.09 3.14 -29.85
C LEU A 126 -21.51 1.69 -29.56
N MET A 127 -21.91 1.40 -28.32
CA MET A 127 -22.47 0.10 -27.91
C MET A 127 -23.75 -0.25 -28.66
N LEU A 128 -24.68 0.71 -28.82
CA LEU A 128 -25.92 0.52 -29.58
C LEU A 128 -25.64 0.26 -31.05
N HIS A 129 -24.70 1.00 -31.65
CA HIS A 129 -24.28 0.76 -33.04
C HIS A 129 -23.67 -0.64 -33.22
N GLN A 130 -22.87 -1.11 -32.26
CA GLN A 130 -22.24 -2.43 -32.30
C GLN A 130 -23.26 -3.57 -32.08
N ALA A 131 -24.34 -3.29 -31.34
CA ALA A 131 -25.48 -4.20 -31.16
C ALA A 131 -26.47 -4.19 -32.35
N GLY A 132 -26.16 -3.50 -33.45
CA GLY A 132 -27.01 -3.44 -34.63
C GLY A 132 -28.20 -2.47 -34.50
N PHE A 133 -28.28 -1.69 -33.43
CA PHE A 133 -29.24 -0.58 -33.32
C PHE A 133 -28.72 0.59 -34.15
N GLN A 134 -29.15 0.62 -35.40
CA GLN A 134 -28.98 1.78 -36.25
C GLN A 134 -30.15 2.73 -35.98
N PRO A 135 -29.95 3.93 -35.41
CA PRO A 135 -31.04 4.88 -35.26
C PRO A 135 -31.59 5.15 -36.65
N TYR A 136 -32.90 4.91 -36.81
CA TYR A 136 -33.62 5.18 -38.06
C TYR A 136 -33.21 6.57 -38.56
N ARG A 137 -32.42 6.61 -39.64
CA ARG A 137 -32.17 7.85 -40.38
C ARG A 137 -33.53 8.31 -40.87
N SER A 138 -34.11 9.27 -40.17
CA SER A 138 -35.20 10.06 -40.73
C SER A 138 -34.68 10.63 -42.04
N TYR A 139 -35.31 10.19 -43.13
CA TYR A 139 -35.17 10.73 -44.48
C TYR A 139 -35.36 12.25 -44.40
N ARG A 140 -34.27 13.00 -44.29
CA ARG A 140 -34.28 14.45 -44.51
C ARG A 140 -33.87 14.70 -45.94
N SER A 141 -34.91 15.09 -46.66
CA SER A 141 -34.97 15.67 -48.00
C SER A 141 -33.68 16.35 -48.47
N SER A 142 -33.34 15.99 -49.69
CA SER A 142 -32.43 16.66 -50.60
C SER A 142 -32.64 18.17 -50.63
N ALA A 143 -31.57 18.93 -50.40
CA ALA A 143 -31.43 20.30 -50.87
C ALA A 143 -29.92 20.59 -51.11
N ARG A 144 -29.56 20.48 -52.38
CA ARG A 144 -28.58 21.24 -53.20
C ARG A 144 -27.38 21.93 -52.53
N ALA A 145 -26.19 21.62 -53.09
CA ALA A 145 -25.10 22.50 -53.58
C ALA A 145 -24.92 23.89 -52.91
N ASP A 146 -23.74 24.34 -52.49
CA ASP A 146 -22.44 24.39 -53.21
C ASP A 146 -21.25 24.58 -52.22
N PRO A 147 -19.98 24.43 -52.68
CA PRO A 147 -18.77 24.56 -51.88
C PRO A 147 -18.17 25.98 -51.97
N SER A 148 -17.72 26.54 -50.84
CA SER A 148 -16.82 27.70 -50.88
C SER A 148 -16.01 27.92 -49.60
N ALA A 149 -14.75 28.24 -49.83
CA ALA A 149 -13.81 29.02 -49.02
C ALA A 149 -13.19 28.36 -47.77
N SER A 150 -11.95 27.92 -48.00
CA SER A 150 -10.82 28.02 -47.07
C SER A 150 -10.81 29.36 -46.31
N ALA A 151 -10.73 29.30 -44.99
CA ALA A 151 -10.42 30.45 -44.15
C ALA A 151 -9.45 30.02 -43.04
N THR A 152 -8.19 30.32 -43.29
CA THR A 152 -7.06 30.34 -42.36
C THR A 152 -7.42 31.23 -41.17
N VAL A 153 -7.51 30.68 -39.96
CA VAL A 153 -7.63 31.46 -38.73
C VAL A 153 -6.23 31.66 -38.16
N HIS A 154 -5.80 32.92 -38.19
CA HIS A 154 -4.58 33.40 -37.57
C HIS A 154 -4.63 33.24 -36.04
N LEU A 155 -3.49 32.77 -35.52
CA LEU A 155 -3.04 32.88 -34.14
C LEU A 155 -3.22 34.30 -33.62
N ALA A 156 -3.86 34.44 -32.46
CA ALA A 156 -3.79 35.64 -31.64
C ALA A 156 -2.96 35.30 -30.41
N GLU A 157 -1.76 35.88 -30.38
CA GLU A 157 -0.88 36.00 -29.22
C GLU A 157 -1.56 36.87 -28.16
N VAL A 158 -1.60 36.39 -26.92
CA VAL A 158 -1.78 37.24 -25.74
C VAL A 158 -0.56 36.99 -24.85
N GLU A 159 0.36 37.95 -24.93
CA GLU A 159 1.45 38.16 -23.97
C GLU A 159 0.85 38.45 -22.59
N GLY A 160 1.10 37.54 -21.65
CA GLY A 160 0.93 37.75 -20.22
C GLY A 160 2.21 37.27 -19.54
N ASN A 161 3.21 38.14 -19.52
CA ASN A 161 4.53 37.90 -18.96
C ASN A 161 4.52 38.02 -17.42
N SER A 162 5.33 37.16 -16.77
CA SER A 162 5.95 37.29 -15.44
C SER A 162 5.32 36.55 -14.24
N PRO A 163 6.13 35.98 -13.33
CA PRO A 163 7.17 34.99 -13.58
C PRO A 163 7.06 33.75 -12.66
N GLU A 164 7.61 32.63 -13.15
CA GLU A 164 8.11 31.51 -12.34
C GLU A 164 9.06 31.98 -11.22
N PRO A 165 9.13 31.21 -10.14
CA PRO A 165 10.42 30.60 -9.88
C PRO A 165 10.31 29.07 -9.84
N GLU A 166 11.04 28.45 -10.76
CA GLU A 166 11.67 27.16 -10.54
C GLU A 166 12.50 27.23 -9.25
N GLN A 167 12.11 26.46 -8.25
CA GLN A 167 13.06 25.77 -7.40
C GLN A 167 12.59 24.32 -7.28
N ASP A 168 13.24 23.46 -8.04
CA ASP A 168 13.37 22.04 -7.74
C ASP A 168 13.86 21.90 -6.30
N THR A 169 12.91 21.71 -5.40
CA THR A 169 13.14 21.09 -4.11
C THR A 169 12.17 19.94 -4.00
N LEU A 170 12.72 18.78 -3.69
CA LEU A 170 11.99 17.55 -3.38
C LEU A 170 10.76 17.87 -2.51
N PRO A 171 9.63 17.15 -2.65
CA PRO A 171 8.45 17.37 -1.83
C PRO A 171 8.84 17.28 -0.35
N ASN A 172 8.98 18.42 0.31
CA ASN A 172 9.35 18.47 1.71
C ASN A 172 8.14 17.96 2.51
N ASP A 173 8.33 16.99 3.41
CA ASP A 173 7.26 16.33 4.19
C ASP A 173 6.36 17.34 4.94
N ASP A 174 6.89 18.53 5.25
CA ASP A 174 6.15 19.65 5.83
C ASP A 174 4.99 20.16 4.96
N THR A 175 5.12 20.09 3.62
CA THR A 175 4.05 20.51 2.68
C THR A 175 2.85 19.56 2.75
N ILE A 176 3.12 18.26 2.89
CA ILE A 176 2.10 17.21 3.02
C ILE A 176 1.39 17.34 4.36
N ILE A 177 2.14 17.53 5.47
CA ILE A 177 1.57 17.74 6.80
C ILE A 177 0.71 19.01 6.84
N HIS A 178 1.16 20.10 6.21
CA HIS A 178 0.39 21.34 6.17
C HIS A 178 -0.89 21.20 5.33
N GLN A 179 -0.81 20.61 4.14
CA GLN A 179 -1.96 20.43 3.25
C GLN A 179 -3.02 19.51 3.87
N THR A 180 -2.60 18.42 4.52
CA THR A 180 -3.50 17.50 5.23
C THR A 180 -4.15 18.17 6.43
N TYR A 181 -3.40 18.92 7.23
CA TYR A 181 -3.94 19.66 8.38
C TYR A 181 -4.95 20.74 7.97
N VAL A 182 -4.69 21.46 6.87
CA VAL A 182 -5.63 22.41 6.27
C VAL A 182 -6.90 21.71 5.78
N THR A 183 -6.76 20.53 5.18
CA THR A 183 -7.89 19.73 4.69
C THR A 183 -8.75 19.23 5.86
N MET A 184 -8.14 18.74 6.94
CA MET A 184 -8.86 18.28 8.14
C MET A 184 -9.63 19.40 8.84
N LYS A 185 -9.07 20.61 8.93
CA LYS A 185 -9.76 21.76 9.51
C LYS A 185 -11.02 22.17 8.74
N ARG A 186 -11.08 21.87 7.43
CA ARG A 186 -12.24 22.17 6.58
C ARG A 186 -13.33 21.11 6.66
N GLN A 187 -13.00 19.90 7.12
CA GLN A 187 -13.97 18.83 7.29
C GLN A 187 -14.64 18.90 8.67
N PRO A 188 -15.96 18.65 8.75
CA PRO A 188 -16.61 18.50 10.04
C PRO A 188 -15.98 17.32 10.80
N PRO A 189 -15.86 17.40 12.13
CA PRO A 189 -15.37 16.28 12.90
C PRO A 189 -16.28 15.06 12.65
N PRO A 190 -15.72 13.84 12.65
CA PRO A 190 -16.49 12.61 12.43
C PRO A 190 -17.66 12.57 13.40
N SER A 191 -18.84 12.25 12.87
CA SER A 191 -20.12 12.36 13.56
C SER A 191 -20.07 11.67 14.92
N ARG A 192 -20.05 12.47 15.99
CA ARG A 192 -20.08 11.97 17.36
C ARG A 192 -21.51 11.74 17.82
N ARG A 193 -21.81 10.50 18.18
CA ARG A 193 -23.04 10.19 18.92
C ARG A 193 -22.83 10.45 20.41
N GLY A 194 -23.25 11.63 20.88
CA GLY A 194 -23.40 11.93 22.30
C GLY A 194 -22.19 12.57 23.01
N PRO A 195 -22.31 12.83 24.32
CA PRO A 195 -21.26 13.45 25.14
C PRO A 195 -19.99 12.59 25.21
N PHE A 196 -18.85 13.21 25.53
CA PHE A 196 -17.56 12.52 25.61
C PHE A 196 -17.61 11.40 26.68
N PRO A 197 -17.10 10.18 26.37
CA PRO A 197 -17.18 9.05 27.28
C PRO A 197 -16.38 9.20 28.59
N PHE A 198 -15.48 10.19 28.64
CA PHE A 198 -14.58 10.47 29.76
C PHE A 198 -14.45 11.98 29.97
N ASP A 199 -14.09 12.37 31.19
CA ASP A 199 -13.84 13.77 31.54
C ASP A 199 -12.68 14.36 30.74
N LYS A 200 -12.78 15.65 30.43
CA LYS A 200 -11.83 16.37 29.59
C LYS A 200 -10.45 16.44 30.25
N CYS A 201 -9.43 15.84 29.62
CA CYS A 201 -8.07 15.81 30.13
C CYS A 201 -7.21 16.96 29.58
N ASP A 202 -7.54 18.22 29.89
CA ASP A 202 -6.81 19.39 29.37
C ASP A 202 -5.39 19.53 29.93
N HIS A 203 -5.07 18.84 31.02
CA HIS A 203 -3.73 18.79 31.62
C HIS A 203 -2.72 17.98 30.79
N VAL A 204 -3.19 17.16 29.84
CA VAL A 204 -2.32 16.39 28.93
C VAL A 204 -2.12 17.21 27.65
N HIS A 205 -0.85 17.52 27.37
CA HIS A 205 -0.44 18.25 26.18
C HIS A 205 0.34 17.33 25.24
N THR A 206 0.14 17.51 23.94
CA THR A 206 0.96 16.84 22.92
C THR A 206 2.42 17.30 23.01
N THR A 207 3.35 16.35 22.89
CA THR A 207 4.78 16.63 22.71
C THR A 207 5.13 16.97 21.26
N LEU A 208 4.21 16.75 20.32
CA LEU A 208 4.44 16.86 18.87
C LEU A 208 4.41 18.31 18.34
N GLY A 209 4.40 19.32 19.22
CA GLY A 209 4.42 20.75 18.88
C GLY A 209 3.13 21.30 18.22
N LYS A 210 2.37 20.47 17.50
CA LYS A 210 1.11 20.84 16.84
C LYS A 210 -0.08 20.16 17.53
N HIS A 211 -1.05 20.96 17.94
CA HIS A 211 -2.34 20.48 18.42
C HIS A 211 -3.10 19.74 17.31
N PRO A 212 -3.98 18.78 17.66
CA PRO A 212 -4.82 18.12 16.67
C PRO A 212 -5.83 19.08 16.05
N ALA A 213 -6.19 18.83 14.78
CA ALA A 213 -7.23 19.60 14.08
C ALA A 213 -8.62 19.42 14.71
N TRP A 214 -8.85 18.30 15.38
CA TRP A 214 -10.09 17.94 16.06
C TRP A 214 -9.85 17.55 17.52
N PRO A 215 -10.82 17.76 18.42
CA PRO A 215 -10.68 17.39 19.82
C PRO A 215 -10.62 15.85 19.98
N CYS A 216 -9.87 15.40 20.97
CA CYS A 216 -9.62 13.99 21.26
C CYS A 216 -10.92 13.15 21.33
N ARG A 217 -10.94 11.99 20.66
CA ARG A 217 -12.02 10.99 20.63
C ARG A 217 -12.43 10.47 22.01
N ALA A 218 -11.48 10.34 22.94
CA ALA A 218 -11.77 9.83 24.29
C ALA A 218 -12.35 10.90 25.24
N CYS A 219 -11.70 12.07 25.33
CA CYS A 219 -12.00 13.05 26.38
C CYS A 219 -12.45 14.43 25.88
N GLY A 220 -12.30 14.72 24.58
CA GLY A 220 -12.69 16.01 24.00
C GLY A 220 -11.73 17.17 24.22
N SER A 221 -10.52 16.91 24.71
CA SER A 221 -9.48 17.94 24.78
C SER A 221 -8.93 18.28 23.40
N ALA A 222 -8.63 19.55 23.16
CA ALA A 222 -7.92 20.02 21.97
C ALA A 222 -6.39 20.03 22.18
N ASN A 223 -5.90 19.66 23.37
CA ASN A 223 -4.49 19.81 23.73
C ASN A 223 -3.62 18.62 23.32
N HIS A 224 -4.22 17.44 23.09
CA HIS A 224 -3.52 16.21 22.78
C HIS A 224 -4.25 15.37 21.72
N TRP A 225 -3.46 14.59 20.99
CA TRP A 225 -3.94 13.61 20.02
C TRP A 225 -4.54 12.39 20.71
N ASP A 226 -5.39 11.65 19.99
CA ASP A 226 -6.08 10.46 20.49
C ASP A 226 -5.15 9.47 21.18
N LYS A 227 -4.05 9.10 20.51
CA LYS A 227 -3.06 8.15 21.04
C LYS A 227 -2.24 8.69 22.22
N ALA A 228 -2.28 9.99 22.47
CA ALA A 228 -1.64 10.61 23.63
C ALA A 228 -2.60 10.74 24.84
N CYS A 229 -3.89 10.42 24.67
CA CYS A 229 -4.86 10.50 25.75
C CYS A 229 -4.78 9.26 26.66
N LEU A 230 -4.63 9.48 27.98
CA LEU A 230 -4.63 8.42 29.00
C LEU A 230 -5.91 7.56 28.99
N MET A 231 -7.02 8.11 28.50
CA MET A 231 -8.31 7.43 28.45
C MET A 231 -8.58 6.73 27.11
N TYR A 232 -7.68 6.85 26.13
CA TYR A 232 -7.88 6.30 24.79
C TYR A 232 -7.94 4.77 24.77
N ASP A 233 -7.01 4.11 25.44
CA ASP A 233 -7.01 2.64 25.51
C ASP A 233 -8.27 2.10 26.21
N ARG A 234 -8.73 2.82 27.24
CA ARG A 234 -9.97 2.50 27.95
C ARG A 234 -11.20 2.70 27.06
N MET A 235 -11.19 3.71 26.20
CA MET A 235 -12.22 3.92 25.18
C MET A 235 -12.23 2.76 24.19
N MET A 236 -11.08 2.40 23.62
CA MET A 236 -10.96 1.32 22.64
C MET A 236 -11.36 -0.03 23.24
N ALA A 237 -11.01 -0.29 24.50
CA ALA A 237 -11.46 -1.48 25.22
C ALA A 237 -12.99 -1.52 25.39
N LYS A 238 -13.65 -0.39 25.68
CA LYS A 238 -15.12 -0.29 25.74
C LYS A 238 -15.76 -0.52 24.38
N VAL A 239 -15.22 0.08 23.31
CA VAL A 239 -15.70 -0.09 21.94
C VAL A 239 -15.63 -1.57 21.53
N LYS A 240 -14.47 -2.20 21.75
CA LYS A 240 -14.25 -3.63 21.48
C LYS A 240 -15.16 -4.55 22.29
N LYS A 241 -15.37 -4.24 23.58
CA LYS A 241 -16.18 -5.06 24.49
C LYS A 241 -17.68 -4.97 24.21
N ALA A 242 -18.16 -3.81 23.81
CA ALA A 242 -19.60 -3.58 23.66
C ALA A 242 -20.17 -4.12 22.34
N MET A 243 -19.38 -4.85 21.52
CA MET A 243 -19.76 -5.35 20.19
C MET A 243 -20.67 -4.34 19.48
N TRP A 244 -20.26 -3.06 19.47
CA TRP A 244 -20.98 -2.04 18.74
C TRP A 244 -21.01 -2.54 17.31
N VAL A 245 -22.20 -2.95 16.88
CA VAL A 245 -22.46 -3.44 15.52
C VAL A 245 -21.98 -2.34 14.59
N GLU A 246 -20.80 -2.54 14.01
CA GLU A 246 -20.27 -1.74 12.92
C GLU A 246 -21.22 -1.92 11.75
N LYS A 247 -22.23 -1.06 11.68
CA LYS A 247 -22.88 -0.72 10.43
C LYS A 247 -22.16 0.50 9.89
N GLU A 248 -21.42 0.24 8.81
CA GLU A 248 -20.71 1.16 7.91
C GLU A 248 -19.45 1.83 8.49
N ASP A 249 -18.35 1.13 8.16
CA ASP A 249 -17.00 1.61 7.82
C ASP A 249 -16.09 2.24 8.89
N PRO A 250 -15.36 1.42 9.67
CA PRO A 250 -14.18 1.84 10.43
C PRO A 250 -12.90 2.02 9.59
N GLU A 251 -12.90 1.67 8.29
CA GLU A 251 -11.73 1.83 7.41
C GLU A 251 -11.64 3.26 6.84
N GLU A 252 -12.75 3.92 6.51
CA GLU A 252 -12.71 5.30 5.97
C GLU A 252 -12.22 6.34 7.00
N ASP A 253 -12.64 6.20 8.26
CA ASP A 253 -12.39 7.18 9.31
C ASP A 253 -10.96 7.10 9.91
N ASN A 254 -10.22 6.05 9.52
CA ASN A 254 -8.86 5.73 9.97
C ASN A 254 -7.76 6.26 9.05
N THR A 255 -8.07 6.90 7.93
CA THR A 255 -7.04 7.29 6.95
C THR A 255 -6.40 8.63 7.32
N VAL A 256 -7.11 9.75 7.26
CA VAL A 256 -6.46 11.08 7.31
C VAL A 256 -5.93 11.44 8.70
N TYR A 257 -6.72 11.28 9.77
CA TYR A 257 -6.29 11.66 11.13
C TYR A 257 -5.07 10.84 11.59
N THR A 258 -5.10 9.53 11.34
CA THR A 258 -4.01 8.63 11.72
C THR A 258 -2.78 8.85 10.84
N GLN A 259 -2.95 9.08 9.54
CA GLN A 259 -1.84 9.38 8.62
C GLN A 259 -1.12 10.67 9.03
N VAL A 260 -1.85 11.73 9.38
CA VAL A 260 -1.23 12.99 9.84
C VAL A 260 -0.46 12.78 11.15
N TYR A 261 -1.01 12.00 12.08
CA TYR A 261 -0.31 11.67 13.31
C TYR A 261 0.98 10.86 13.07
N ILE A 262 0.95 9.90 12.14
CA ILE A 262 2.13 9.11 11.77
C ILE A 262 3.18 9.98 11.09
N ALA A 263 2.78 10.80 10.11
CA ALA A 263 3.70 11.72 9.43
C ALA A 263 4.36 12.72 10.39
N LEU A 264 3.63 13.18 11.42
CA LEU A 264 4.20 14.04 12.47
C LEU A 264 5.26 13.31 13.31
N LEU A 265 5.05 12.03 13.62
CA LEU A 265 6.05 11.23 14.33
C LEU A 265 7.30 11.03 13.47
N GLU A 266 7.12 10.69 12.19
CA GLU A 266 8.22 10.48 11.25
C GLU A 266 9.04 11.76 11.04
N ASN A 267 8.41 12.93 10.95
CA ASN A 267 9.12 14.22 10.83
C ASN A 267 9.95 14.55 12.09
N ILE A 268 9.43 14.24 13.29
CA ILE A 268 10.20 14.41 14.54
C ILE A 268 11.39 13.45 14.59
N GLU A 269 11.21 12.20 14.15
CA GLU A 269 12.32 11.24 14.07
C GLU A 269 13.38 11.65 13.05
N GLN A 270 12.97 12.13 11.87
CA GLN A 270 13.87 12.63 10.84
C GLN A 270 14.65 13.86 11.30
N SER A 271 13.98 14.85 11.91
CA SER A 271 14.64 16.05 12.46
C SER A 271 15.61 15.71 13.61
N ALA A 272 15.30 14.72 14.45
CA ALA A 272 16.20 14.23 15.49
C ALA A 272 17.43 13.46 14.94
N CYS A 273 17.35 12.91 13.72
CA CYS A 273 18.48 12.21 13.08
C CYS A 273 19.44 13.17 12.38
N VAL A 274 18.94 14.27 11.79
CA VAL A 274 19.76 15.27 11.10
C VAL A 274 20.71 16.00 12.05
N GLU A 275 20.32 16.21 13.32
CA GLU A 275 21.21 16.83 14.32
C GLU A 275 22.39 15.97 14.78
N ARG A 276 22.46 14.68 14.40
CA ARG A 276 23.56 13.77 14.81
C ARG A 276 24.70 13.63 13.80
N GLU A 277 24.54 14.13 12.57
CA GLU A 277 25.54 13.90 11.51
C GLU A 277 26.68 14.93 11.46
N ASP A 278 26.61 16.03 12.21
CA ASP A 278 27.67 17.06 12.29
C ASP A 278 28.73 16.78 13.38
N THR A 279 29.26 15.56 13.42
CA THR A 279 30.57 15.32 14.04
C THR A 279 31.57 14.85 12.99
N PRO A 280 32.69 15.56 12.79
CA PRO A 280 33.66 15.20 11.77
C PRO A 280 34.29 13.84 12.12
N LYS A 281 34.09 12.87 11.24
CA LYS A 281 34.71 11.54 11.28
C LYS A 281 36.24 11.68 11.21
N ILE A 282 36.88 11.81 12.37
CA ILE A 282 38.30 11.54 12.52
C ILE A 282 38.48 10.03 12.33
N SER A 283 39.29 9.71 11.31
CA SER A 283 39.70 8.39 10.84
C SER A 283 39.87 7.35 11.95
N LEU A 284 38.90 6.45 12.07
CA LEU A 284 38.96 5.21 12.86
C LEU A 284 39.42 4.04 11.97
N ARG A 285 40.45 4.26 11.14
CA ARG A 285 41.05 3.21 10.30
C ARG A 285 42.41 2.71 10.82
N ALA A 286 42.84 3.15 12.01
CA ALA A 286 44.12 2.75 12.60
C ALA A 286 44.01 1.77 13.79
N SER A 287 42.81 1.54 14.35
CA SER A 287 42.67 0.76 15.59
C SER A 287 42.30 -0.71 15.39
N ALA A 288 41.87 -1.12 14.19
CA ALA A 288 41.47 -2.50 13.91
C ALA A 288 42.63 -3.43 13.50
N GLN A 289 43.82 -2.88 13.22
CA GLN A 289 44.97 -3.66 12.79
C GLN A 289 45.88 -4.13 13.93
N MET A 290 45.80 -3.53 15.13
CA MET A 290 46.63 -3.95 16.27
C MET A 290 46.03 -5.07 17.12
N VAL A 291 44.73 -5.35 17.03
CA VAL A 291 44.08 -6.41 17.83
C VAL A 291 44.22 -7.79 17.16
N ASN A 292 44.45 -7.85 15.85
CA ASN A 292 44.50 -9.11 15.12
C ASN A 292 45.87 -9.82 15.21
N ASP A 293 46.98 -9.07 15.32
CA ASP A 293 48.31 -9.65 15.47
C ASP A 293 48.60 -10.18 16.88
N GLN A 294 47.89 -9.67 17.89
CA GLN A 294 48.07 -10.11 19.28
C GLN A 294 47.35 -11.44 19.58
N TYR A 295 46.38 -11.84 18.75
CA TYR A 295 45.63 -13.10 18.92
C TYR A 295 46.24 -14.26 18.13
N ALA A 296 46.96 -13.98 17.03
CA ALA A 296 47.65 -15.01 16.26
C ALA A 296 48.84 -15.62 17.03
N HIS A 297 49.51 -14.84 17.88
CA HIS A 297 50.70 -15.30 18.62
C HIS A 297 50.38 -16.10 19.90
N ARG A 298 49.10 -16.18 20.33
CA ARG A 298 48.70 -16.86 21.59
C ARG A 298 48.20 -18.29 21.38
N MET A 299 47.96 -18.71 20.15
CA MET A 299 47.43 -20.05 19.85
C MET A 299 48.52 -21.09 19.54
N GLU A 300 49.78 -20.67 19.32
CA GLU A 300 50.88 -21.60 19.04
C GLU A 300 51.56 -22.19 20.30
N GLU A 301 51.35 -21.61 21.48
CA GLU A 301 51.98 -22.10 22.73
C GLU A 301 51.16 -23.17 23.48
N VAL A 302 49.92 -23.49 23.05
CA VAL A 302 49.04 -24.40 23.81
C VAL A 302 49.10 -25.85 23.30
N GLU A 303 49.66 -26.12 22.12
CA GLU A 303 49.72 -27.50 21.60
C GLU A 303 50.91 -28.31 22.13
N ASP A 304 51.99 -27.66 22.60
CA ASP A 304 53.23 -28.33 22.98
C ASP A 304 53.26 -28.87 24.44
N GLU A 305 52.38 -28.41 25.32
CA GLU A 305 52.29 -28.92 26.70
C GLU A 305 51.51 -30.25 26.81
N SER A 306 50.74 -30.63 25.79
CA SER A 306 49.89 -31.82 25.84
C SER A 306 50.61 -33.14 25.51
N GLU A 307 51.81 -33.07 24.92
CA GLU A 307 52.58 -34.26 24.51
C GLU A 307 53.55 -34.78 25.60
N THR A 308 53.96 -33.94 26.55
CA THR A 308 54.91 -34.32 27.61
C THR A 308 54.28 -35.12 28.76
N GLN A 309 52.94 -35.17 28.87
CA GLN A 309 52.24 -35.85 29.97
C GLN A 309 51.87 -37.32 29.69
N ARG A 310 52.15 -37.85 28.48
CA ARG A 310 51.86 -39.26 28.11
C ARG A 310 53.04 -40.23 28.26
N ARG A 311 54.19 -39.80 28.79
CA ARG A 311 55.40 -40.65 28.93
C ARG A 311 55.95 -40.74 30.36
N ARG A 312 55.10 -40.75 31.37
CA ARG A 312 55.46 -41.16 32.74
C ARG A 312 54.49 -42.19 33.29
#